data_AF-A0A453IU14-F1
#
_entry.id   AF-A0A453IU14-F1
#
_cell.length_a   1.000
_cell.length_b   1.000
_cell.length_c   1.000
_cell.angle_alpha   90.00
_cell.angle_beta   90.00
_cell.angle_gamma   90.00
#
_symmetry.space_group_name_H-M   'P 1'
#
loop_
_entity.id
_entity.type
_entity.pdbx_description
1 polymer ?
#
loop_
_entity_poly.entity_id
_entity_poly.type
_entity_poly.pdbx_seq_one_letter_code
_entity_poly.pdbx_strand_id
1 'polypeptide(L)'
;MRLSWALVHSRQPEDVNRGIGMLEASFGKSNSPLQTREKLYLLAVGHYRNGDYTRSRELLERCLEVQPDWRQALTLERLLEEKTKRDGMIGMAIVTGAFGLVGLVAGGIIAAASSSRKK
;
A
#
# COMPACT_ATOMS: atom_id res chain seq x y z
N MET A 1 -9.07 18.47 11.50
CA MET A 1 -8.61 17.07 11.32
C MET A 1 -9.56 16.02 11.85
N ARG A 2 -10.08 16.13 13.09
CA ARG A 2 -10.94 15.08 13.69
C ARG A 2 -12.15 14.67 12.83
N LEU A 3 -12.85 15.63 12.22
CA LEU A 3 -13.99 15.33 11.35
C LEU A 3 -13.57 14.56 10.08
N SER A 4 -12.53 15.02 9.38
CA SER A 4 -12.01 14.34 8.19
C SER A 4 -11.51 12.94 8.50
N TRP A 5 -10.91 12.73 9.69
CA TRP A 5 -10.51 11.42 10.17
C TRP A 5 -11.71 10.49 10.33
N ALA A 6 -12.79 10.93 10.98
CA ALA A 6 -13.98 10.11 11.14
C ALA A 6 -14.62 9.74 9.79
N LEU A 7 -14.67 10.71 8.87
CA LEU A 7 -15.22 10.52 7.53
C LEU A 7 -14.44 9.50 6.70
N VAL A 8 -13.10 9.57 6.67
CA VAL A 8 -12.28 8.57 5.95
C VAL A 8 -12.31 7.18 6.59
N HIS A 9 -12.90 7.01 7.79
CA HIS A 9 -13.14 5.71 8.42
C HIS A 9 -14.62 5.27 8.36
N SER A 10 -15.53 6.08 7.81
CA SER A 10 -16.96 5.76 7.67
C SER A 10 -17.20 4.60 6.69
N ARG A 11 -18.23 3.79 6.89
CA ARG A 11 -18.60 2.68 5.97
C ARG A 11 -19.18 3.18 4.64
N GLN A 12 -19.67 4.41 4.59
CA GLN A 12 -20.29 4.99 3.39
C GLN A 12 -19.20 5.58 2.48
N PRO A 13 -19.14 5.21 1.18
CA PRO A 13 -18.15 5.75 0.26
C PRO A 13 -18.30 7.27 0.03
N GLU A 14 -19.52 7.81 0.16
CA GLU A 14 -19.80 9.24 0.07
C GLU A 14 -19.09 10.02 1.20
N ASP A 15 -19.14 9.49 2.42
CA ASP A 15 -18.43 10.06 3.57
C ASP A 15 -16.92 10.00 3.38
N VAL A 16 -16.40 8.89 2.85
CA VAL A 16 -14.97 8.74 2.58
C VAL A 16 -14.50 9.77 1.56
N ASN A 17 -15.22 9.93 0.44
CA ASN A 17 -14.91 10.94 -0.57
C ASN A 17 -15.00 12.36 -0.01
N ARG A 18 -16.00 12.64 0.84
CA ARG A 18 -16.10 13.93 1.54
C ARG A 18 -14.91 14.15 2.48
N GLY A 19 -14.47 13.11 3.18
CA GLY A 19 -13.29 13.12 4.04
C GLY A 19 -12.00 13.43 3.26
N ILE A 20 -11.83 12.80 2.10
CA ILE A 20 -10.70 13.04 1.17
C ILE A 20 -10.69 14.49 0.72
N GLY A 21 -11.81 15.01 0.20
CA GLY A 21 -11.88 16.40 -0.27
C GLY A 21 -11.58 17.42 0.83
N MET A 22 -12.01 17.15 2.07
CA MET A 22 -11.66 17.99 3.22
C MET A 22 -10.16 17.93 3.56
N LEU A 23 -9.53 16.75 3.46
CA LEU A 23 -8.10 16.60 3.69
C LEU A 23 -7.27 17.34 2.64
N GLU A 24 -7.63 17.19 1.35
CA GLU A 24 -7.01 17.90 0.22
C GLU A 24 -7.14 19.43 0.38
N ALA A 25 -8.34 19.93 0.69
CA ALA A 25 -8.57 21.36 0.93
C ALA A 25 -7.76 21.91 2.13
N SER A 26 -7.47 21.06 3.12
CA SER A 26 -6.67 21.43 4.27
C SER A 26 -5.16 21.27 4.05
N PHE A 27 -4.73 20.65 2.94
CA PHE A 27 -3.34 20.26 2.70
C PHE A 27 -2.40 21.48 2.66
N GLY A 28 -2.83 22.57 2.03
CA GLY A 28 -2.08 23.84 1.99
C GLY A 28 -1.99 24.60 3.32
N LYS A 29 -2.75 24.20 4.35
CA LYS A 29 -2.75 24.83 5.69
C LYS A 29 -1.86 24.09 6.69
N SER A 30 -0.92 23.28 6.21
CA SER A 30 -0.04 22.46 7.06
C SER A 30 1.13 23.31 7.55
N ASN A 31 1.18 23.58 8.86
CA ASN A 31 2.22 24.43 9.46
C ASN A 31 3.46 23.65 9.93
N SER A 32 3.43 22.32 9.88
CA SER A 32 4.51 21.45 10.37
C SER A 32 4.64 20.20 9.51
N PRO A 33 5.87 19.71 9.26
CA PRO A 33 6.10 18.46 8.52
C PRO A 33 5.39 17.26 9.14
N LEU A 34 5.23 17.23 10.47
CA LEU A 34 4.47 16.17 11.16
C LEU A 34 2.99 16.17 10.78
N GLN A 35 2.36 17.35 10.68
CA GLN A 35 0.96 17.47 10.27
C GLN A 35 0.77 17.14 8.80
N THR A 36 1.74 17.51 7.94
CA THR A 36 1.73 17.13 6.52
C THR A 36 1.80 15.61 6.38
N ARG A 37 2.70 14.96 7.11
CA ARG A 37 2.86 13.50 7.17
C ARG A 37 1.56 12.79 7.59
N GLU A 38 0.93 13.26 8.66
CA GLU A 38 -0.36 12.73 9.13
C GLU A 38 -1.50 12.91 8.12
N LYS A 39 -1.54 14.05 7.42
CA LYS A 39 -2.52 14.28 6.33
C LYS A 39 -2.29 13.35 5.16
N LEU A 40 -1.05 13.16 4.73
CA LEU A 40 -0.68 12.24 3.64
C LEU A 40 -1.12 10.82 3.97
N TYR A 41 -0.84 10.35 5.19
CA TYR A 41 -1.29 9.05 5.65
C TYR A 41 -2.82 8.92 5.62
N LEU A 42 -3.56 9.92 6.11
CA LEU A 42 -5.03 9.89 6.10
C LEU A 42 -5.62 9.94 4.69
N LEU A 43 -5.00 10.68 3.76
CA LEU A 43 -5.38 10.67 2.35
C LEU A 43 -5.14 9.30 1.72
N ALA A 44 -3.99 8.67 2.02
CA ALA A 44 -3.70 7.34 1.53
C ALA A 44 -4.71 6.29 2.02
N VAL A 45 -5.12 6.36 3.30
CA VAL A 45 -6.19 5.51 3.85
C VAL A 45 -7.53 5.77 3.16
N GLY A 46 -7.88 7.04 2.92
CA GLY A 46 -9.11 7.41 2.20
C GLY A 46 -9.15 6.79 0.80
N HIS A 47 -8.07 6.96 0.02
CA HIS A 47 -7.96 6.39 -1.33
C HIS A 47 -7.96 4.86 -1.33
N TYR A 48 -7.27 4.22 -0.39
CA TYR A 48 -7.29 2.75 -0.23
C TYR A 48 -8.71 2.23 -0.02
N ARG A 49 -9.51 2.91 0.80
CA ARG A 49 -10.90 2.51 1.08
C ARG A 49 -11.86 2.81 -0.06
N ASN A 50 -11.54 3.81 -0.88
CA ASN A 50 -12.29 4.12 -2.10
C ASN A 50 -11.93 3.17 -3.28
N GLY A 51 -10.94 2.28 -3.09
CA GLY A 51 -10.45 1.36 -4.13
C GLY A 51 -9.42 1.95 -5.08
N ASP A 52 -8.99 3.19 -4.86
CA ASP A 52 -7.95 3.85 -5.64
C ASP A 52 -6.57 3.53 -5.06
N TYR A 53 -6.10 2.30 -5.33
CA TYR A 53 -4.83 1.81 -4.82
C TYR A 53 -3.63 2.52 -5.45
N THR A 54 -3.75 3.03 -6.67
CA THR A 54 -2.66 3.76 -7.34
C THR A 54 -2.35 5.05 -6.59
N ARG A 55 -3.36 5.91 -6.38
CA ARG A 55 -3.16 7.14 -5.59
C ARG A 55 -2.74 6.84 -4.15
N SER A 56 -3.30 5.80 -3.55
CA SER A 56 -2.94 5.42 -2.18
C SER A 56 -1.45 5.08 -2.04
N ARG A 57 -0.87 4.38 -3.04
CA ARG A 57 0.57 4.07 -3.08
C ARG A 57 1.43 5.32 -3.22
N GLU A 58 1.11 6.19 -4.18
CA GLU A 58 1.87 7.44 -4.39
C GLU A 58 1.90 8.32 -3.13
N LEU A 59 0.76 8.40 -2.42
CA LEU A 59 0.66 9.15 -1.16
C LEU A 59 1.45 8.50 -0.03
N LEU A 60 1.54 7.17 0.00
CA LEU A 60 2.33 6.41 0.98
C LEU A 60 3.83 6.60 0.74
N GLU A 61 4.30 6.53 -0.50
CA GLU A 61 5.70 6.77 -0.86
C GLU A 61 6.15 8.15 -0.36
N ARG A 62 5.36 9.20 -0.66
CA ARG A 62 5.62 10.56 -0.15
C ARG A 62 5.58 10.66 1.38
N CYS A 63 4.77 9.83 2.05
CA CYS A 63 4.73 9.77 3.51
C CYS A 63 6.03 9.15 4.07
N LEU A 64 6.52 8.09 3.43
CA LEU A 64 7.74 7.38 3.79
C LEU A 64 9.02 8.17 3.45
N GLU A 65 8.99 9.01 2.41
CA GLU A 65 10.06 9.98 2.15
C GLU A 65 10.27 10.95 3.32
N VAL A 66 9.19 11.35 3.99
CA VAL A 66 9.25 12.22 5.18
C VAL A 66 9.64 11.45 6.43
N GLN A 67 9.15 10.22 6.58
CA GLN A 67 9.55 9.33 7.67
C GLN A 67 9.57 7.85 7.24
N PRO A 68 10.76 7.28 6.96
CA PRO A 68 10.87 5.93 6.44
C PRO A 68 10.47 4.86 7.47
N ASP A 69 10.66 5.13 8.77
CA ASP A 69 10.38 4.18 9.85
C ASP A 69 8.91 4.18 10.33
N TRP A 70 7.98 4.76 9.56
CA TRP A 70 6.58 4.79 9.98
C TRP A 70 5.90 3.42 9.77
N ARG A 71 5.86 2.63 10.85
CA ARG A 71 5.20 1.30 10.90
C ARG A 71 3.78 1.25 10.33
N GLN A 72 2.93 2.25 10.58
CA GLN A 72 1.54 2.24 10.07
C GLN A 72 1.50 2.42 8.55
N ALA A 73 2.33 3.31 7.99
CA ALA A 73 2.46 3.50 6.55
C ALA A 73 3.00 2.24 5.87
N LEU A 74 4.06 1.64 6.42
CA LEU A 74 4.63 0.37 5.92
C LEU A 74 3.63 -0.79 5.98
N THR A 75 2.77 -0.82 7.00
CA THR A 75 1.71 -1.84 7.09
C THR A 75 0.65 -1.64 6.01
N LEU A 76 0.24 -0.39 5.76
CA LEU A 76 -0.73 -0.07 4.72
C LEU A 76 -0.18 -0.38 3.30
N GLU A 77 1.10 -0.09 3.06
CA GLU A 77 1.77 -0.42 1.80
C GLU A 77 1.77 -1.93 1.52
N ARG A 78 2.08 -2.76 2.52
CA ARG A 78 1.98 -4.23 2.40
C ARG A 78 0.57 -4.69 2.09
N LEU A 79 -0.43 -4.12 2.75
CA LEU A 79 -1.85 -4.44 2.48
C LEU A 79 -2.24 -4.08 1.06
N LEU A 80 -1.74 -2.96 0.54
CA LEU A 80 -1.97 -2.49 -0.82
C LEU A 80 -1.31 -3.41 -1.85
N GLU A 81 -0.08 -3.86 -1.60
CA GLU A 81 0.57 -4.89 -2.43
C GLU A 81 -0.19 -6.21 -2.43
N GLU A 82 -0.61 -6.71 -1.26
CA GLU A 82 -1.40 -7.93 -1.16
C GLU A 82 -2.72 -7.82 -1.91
N LYS A 83 -3.39 -6.66 -1.81
CA LYS A 83 -4.61 -6.37 -2.55
C LYS A 83 -4.39 -6.29 -4.05
N THR A 84 -3.34 -5.60 -4.50
CA THR A 84 -2.98 -5.53 -5.92
C THR A 84 -2.64 -6.91 -6.47
N LYS A 85 -1.88 -7.72 -5.71
CA LYS A 85 -1.55 -9.11 -6.07
C LYS A 85 -2.80 -9.97 -6.17
N ARG A 86 -3.75 -9.82 -5.23
CA ARG A 86 -5.02 -10.57 -5.18
C ARG A 86 -5.98 -10.18 -6.30
N ASP A 87 -6.21 -8.88 -6.49
CA ASP A 87 -7.12 -8.36 -7.52
C ASP A 87 -6.51 -8.53 -8.93
N GLY A 88 -5.17 -8.61 -9.02
CA GLY A 88 -4.41 -9.00 -10.21
C GLY A 88 -4.19 -10.52 -10.40
N MET A 89 -4.82 -11.41 -9.62
CA MET A 89 -4.69 -12.87 -9.77
C MET A 89 -5.36 -13.45 -11.04
N ILE A 90 -5.81 -12.60 -11.96
CA ILE A 90 -5.96 -12.98 -13.37
C ILE A 90 -4.84 -12.28 -14.16
N GLY A 91 -3.60 -12.80 -14.10
CA GLY A 91 -2.62 -12.44 -15.15
C GLY A 91 -1.13 -12.37 -14.83
N MET A 92 -0.65 -12.55 -13.59
CA MET A 92 0.80 -12.53 -13.34
C MET A 92 1.26 -13.76 -12.55
N ALA A 93 1.70 -14.76 -13.31
CA ALA A 93 2.59 -15.79 -12.81
C ALA A 93 3.82 -15.14 -12.15
N ILE A 94 4.09 -15.54 -10.91
CA ILE A 94 5.38 -15.61 -10.23
C ILE A 94 6.51 -14.81 -10.92
N VAL A 95 6.84 -13.64 -10.36
CA VAL A 95 8.21 -13.11 -10.47
C VAL A 95 8.87 -13.22 -9.11
N THR A 96 9.75 -14.20 -9.07
CA THR A 96 10.85 -14.44 -8.14
C THR A 96 11.69 -13.18 -7.86
N GLY A 97 12.01 -12.94 -6.57
CA GLY A 97 13.26 -12.30 -6.12
C GLY A 97 13.21 -10.83 -5.71
N ALA A 98 13.31 -10.56 -4.39
CA ALA A 98 14.30 -9.61 -3.80
C ALA A 98 14.12 -9.27 -2.30
N PHE A 99 13.08 -9.71 -1.57
CA PHE A 99 12.91 -9.36 -0.14
C PHE A 99 12.67 -10.55 0.81
N GLY A 100 13.37 -11.66 0.58
CA GLY A 100 13.40 -12.81 1.48
C GLY A 100 14.75 -12.95 2.20
N LEU A 101 15.15 -11.98 3.02
CA LEU A 101 16.40 -12.04 3.81
C LEU A 101 16.17 -12.58 5.23
N VAL A 102 15.47 -13.71 5.37
CA VAL A 102 15.57 -14.57 6.57
C VAL A 102 15.37 -16.02 6.14
N GLY A 103 16.47 -16.76 5.94
CA GLY A 103 16.38 -18.19 5.63
C GLY A 103 17.62 -18.82 5.01
N LEU A 104 18.83 -18.41 5.42
CA LEU A 104 20.03 -19.21 5.17
C LEU A 104 20.04 -20.33 6.21
N VAL A 105 19.65 -21.55 5.82
CA VAL A 105 20.27 -22.86 6.19
C VAL A 105 19.57 -23.97 5.35
N ALA A 106 20.39 -24.85 4.77
CA ALA A 106 20.09 -26.07 4.00
C ALA A 106 19.68 -25.82 2.53
N GLY A 107 20.56 -25.85 1.52
CA GLY A 107 21.69 -26.76 1.34
C GLY A 107 21.26 -27.96 0.50
N GLY A 108 21.38 -27.84 -0.83
CA GLY A 108 21.73 -28.99 -1.66
C GLY A 108 20.70 -29.50 -2.67
N ILE A 109 21.11 -29.41 -3.94
CA ILE A 109 21.09 -30.50 -4.95
C ILE A 109 19.85 -30.65 -5.86
N ILE A 110 20.06 -30.18 -7.10
CA ILE A 110 19.85 -30.85 -8.41
C ILE A 110 18.45 -31.42 -8.71
N ALA A 111 17.85 -30.99 -9.82
CA ALA A 111 17.77 -31.84 -11.02
C ALA A 111 16.75 -31.29 -12.02
N ALA A 112 17.27 -31.00 -13.22
CA ALA A 112 16.50 -31.02 -14.44
C ALA A 112 15.74 -32.35 -14.61
N ALA A 113 14.50 -32.28 -15.07
CA ALA A 113 13.84 -33.40 -15.72
C ALA A 113 12.92 -32.90 -16.83
N SER A 114 13.55 -32.39 -17.89
CA SER A 114 13.03 -32.55 -19.24
C SER A 114 13.03 -34.04 -19.58
N SER A 115 11.86 -34.65 -19.80
CA SER A 115 11.80 -35.94 -20.50
C SER A 115 10.46 -36.15 -21.22
N SER A 116 10.53 -35.97 -22.54
CA SER A 116 9.92 -36.78 -23.60
C SER A 116 8.56 -37.45 -23.36
N ARG A 117 7.53 -36.98 -24.08
CA ARG A 117 6.38 -37.82 -24.46
C ARG A 117 6.80 -38.74 -25.61
N LYS A 118 6.73 -40.04 -25.36
CA LYS A 118 6.95 -41.11 -26.35
C LYS A 118 5.65 -41.37 -27.13
N LYS A 119 5.85 -41.69 -28.41
CA LYS A 119 4.90 -42.14 -29.43
C LYS A 119 3.98 -43.26 -28.96
#